data_AF-A0A0A8LDS6-F1
#
_entry.id   AF-A0A0A8LDS6-F1
#
_cell.length_a   1.000
_cell.length_b   1.000
_cell.length_c   1.000
_cell.angle_alpha   90.00
_cell.angle_beta   90.00
_cell.angle_gamma   90.00
#
_symmetry.space_group_name_H-M   'P 1'
#
loop_
_entity.id
_entity.type
_entity.pdbx_description
1 polymer ?
#
loop_
_entity_poly.entity_id
_entity_poly.type
_entity_poly.pdbx_seq_one_letter_code
_entity_poly.pdbx_strand_id
1 'polypeptide(L)'
;MMTPTKVLHLWGLDGKPSLISPESIALCWFLNDNERSTLAVDVVYSNNTDLSSTGELPLLIDGSGKKTVGLYSIVEVLSEEEDKDKSLLAFALLQFVLQEMRKCTMYQLYLNPVNYTEYTSKVYSYLLHWPFWYNTPLNNRSAARELCRDLTISIPDDDENVSLTGGEIDMSDKATDLAQSKVFKVTRDSKRQQNKKLQELKNNSKFTTKLDGILAHWESARPSLGSSYIPADLLLAAHFKVQMALPQGELLRNHLSSRFPTLYHKVNKLIETNDKLNVPNRDPTFNESGNILNSVYNFLRMSV
;
A
#
# COMPACT_ATOMS: atom_id res chain seq x y z
N MET A 1 19.25 -14.18 31.17
CA MET A 1 19.34 -14.32 29.70
C MET A 1 18.31 -13.38 29.11
N MET A 2 18.74 -12.35 28.37
CA MET A 2 17.80 -11.51 27.62
C MET A 2 17.18 -12.40 26.55
N THR A 3 15.84 -12.49 26.55
CA THR A 3 15.11 -13.14 25.47
C THR A 3 15.52 -12.49 24.14
N PRO A 4 15.76 -13.28 23.08
CA PRO A 4 16.05 -12.72 21.76
C PRO A 4 14.85 -11.89 21.31
N THR A 5 14.98 -10.57 21.35
CA THR A 5 13.92 -9.65 20.94
C THR A 5 13.73 -9.78 19.43
N LYS A 6 12.50 -10.07 19.01
CA LYS A 6 12.15 -10.02 17.59
C LYS A 6 12.00 -8.55 17.20
N VAL A 7 12.51 -8.15 16.04
CA VAL A 7 12.41 -6.76 15.55
C VAL A 7 11.52 -6.73 14.32
N LEU A 8 10.46 -5.93 14.38
CA LEU A 8 9.52 -5.74 13.29
C LEU A 8 9.77 -4.40 12.60
N HIS A 9 10.27 -4.48 11.37
CA HIS A 9 10.57 -3.35 10.51
C HIS A 9 9.36 -3.00 9.64
N LEU A 10 8.89 -1.76 9.76
CA LEU A 10 7.67 -1.27 9.12
C LEU A 10 7.90 0.05 8.36
N TRP A 11 6.92 0.44 7.55
CA TRP A 11 6.79 1.79 7.03
C TRP A 11 6.09 2.69 8.05
N GLY A 12 6.69 3.83 8.39
CA GLY A 12 6.09 4.77 9.34
C GLY A 12 6.85 6.07 9.51
N LEU A 13 6.21 7.00 10.20
CA LEU A 13 6.73 8.33 10.52
C LEU A 13 6.18 8.74 11.88
N ASP A 14 6.99 9.42 12.69
CA ASP A 14 6.60 9.97 13.99
C ASP A 14 5.90 8.95 14.91
N GLY A 15 6.46 7.74 14.98
CA GLY A 15 5.94 6.66 15.82
C GLY A 15 4.64 6.01 15.32
N LYS A 16 4.19 6.32 14.09
CA LYS A 16 2.95 5.78 13.52
C LYS A 16 3.18 5.08 12.18
N PRO A 17 2.42 4.01 11.87
CA PRO A 17 2.52 3.34 10.58
C PRO A 17 2.01 4.26 9.45
N SER A 18 2.71 4.24 8.32
CA SER A 18 2.40 5.11 7.17
C SER A 18 1.25 4.56 6.33
N LEU A 19 0.47 5.46 5.70
CA LEU A 19 -0.65 5.06 4.83
C LEU A 19 -0.18 4.40 3.53
N ILE A 20 1.10 4.44 3.19
CA ILE A 20 1.60 3.74 1.99
C ILE A 20 1.63 2.21 2.16
N SER A 21 1.51 1.70 3.40
CA SER A 21 1.53 0.26 3.69
C SER A 21 0.40 -0.11 4.66
N PRO A 22 -0.78 -0.51 4.12
CA PRO A 22 -1.85 -1.11 4.91
C PRO A 22 -1.37 -2.27 5.78
N GLU A 23 -0.40 -3.06 5.30
CA GLU A 23 0.18 -4.18 6.03
C GLU A 23 0.92 -3.74 7.29
N SER A 24 1.65 -2.61 7.22
CA SER A 24 2.32 -2.03 8.38
C SER A 24 1.31 -1.57 9.44
N ILE A 25 0.20 -0.96 9.00
CA ILE A 25 -0.91 -0.56 9.90
C ILE A 25 -1.53 -1.78 10.56
N ALA A 26 -1.87 -2.80 9.76
CA ALA A 26 -2.53 -4.01 10.25
C ALA A 26 -1.66 -4.78 11.25
N LEU A 27 -0.35 -4.86 11.03
CA LEU A 27 0.57 -5.48 11.99
C LEU A 27 0.68 -4.70 13.29
N CYS A 28 0.72 -3.36 13.24
CA CYS A 28 0.65 -2.54 14.44
C CYS A 28 -0.64 -2.82 15.25
N TRP A 29 -1.78 -2.90 14.58
CA TRP A 29 -3.05 -3.25 15.24
C TRP A 29 -3.06 -4.68 15.78
N PHE A 30 -2.47 -5.63 15.05
CA PHE A 30 -2.37 -7.02 15.47
C PHE A 30 -1.52 -7.19 16.73
N LEU A 31 -0.41 -6.45 16.87
CA LEU A 31 0.42 -6.48 18.07
C LEU A 31 -0.23 -5.82 19.29
N ASN A 32 -1.14 -4.87 19.05
CA ASN A 32 -1.88 -4.16 20.10
C ASN A 32 -3.05 -4.97 20.68
N ASP A 33 -3.34 -6.17 20.15
CA ASP A 33 -4.35 -7.04 20.73
C ASP A 33 -3.94 -7.46 22.15
N ASN A 34 -4.87 -7.42 23.11
CA ASN A 34 -4.55 -7.54 24.55
C ASN A 34 -3.83 -8.85 24.88
N GLU A 35 -4.11 -9.93 24.15
CA GLU A 35 -3.46 -11.23 24.30
C GLU A 35 -1.98 -11.21 23.81
N ARG A 36 -1.68 -10.36 22.82
CA ARG A 36 -0.39 -10.29 22.11
C ARG A 36 0.53 -9.16 22.59
N SER A 37 0.02 -8.26 23.42
CA SER A 37 0.78 -7.18 24.06
C SER A 37 1.96 -7.68 24.93
N THR A 38 1.99 -8.98 25.24
CA THR A 38 3.07 -9.66 25.98
C THR A 38 4.19 -10.18 25.08
N LEU A 39 4.01 -10.19 23.75
CA LEU A 39 5.03 -10.62 22.81
C LEU A 39 6.22 -9.64 22.84
N ALA A 40 7.42 -10.16 23.07
CA ALA A 40 8.66 -9.39 23.01
C ALA A 40 9.05 -9.07 21.54
N VAL A 41 8.33 -8.11 20.94
CA VAL A 41 8.54 -7.61 19.58
C VAL A 41 8.81 -6.10 19.64
N ASP A 42 10.01 -5.70 19.22
CA ASP A 42 10.37 -4.30 19.06
C ASP A 42 9.90 -3.81 17.69
N VAL A 43 9.00 -2.82 17.67
CA VAL A 43 8.56 -2.19 16.43
C VAL A 43 9.50 -1.05 16.04
N VAL A 44 9.94 -1.05 14.78
CA VAL A 44 10.89 -0.09 14.22
C VAL A 44 10.39 0.42 12.87
N TYR A 45 10.14 1.72 12.77
CA TYR A 45 9.81 2.37 11.50
C TYR A 45 11.08 2.71 10.72
N SER A 46 11.74 1.67 10.20
CA SER A 46 13.03 1.82 9.50
C SER A 46 12.91 2.45 8.11
N ASN A 47 11.75 2.32 7.45
CA ASN A 47 11.51 2.76 6.06
C ASN A 47 12.59 2.28 5.05
N ASN A 48 13.29 1.19 5.38
CA ASN A 48 14.43 0.71 4.63
C ASN A 48 14.17 -0.70 4.09
N THR A 49 13.86 -0.77 2.79
CA THR A 49 13.61 -2.05 2.11
C THR A 49 14.88 -2.88 1.89
N ASP A 50 16.07 -2.28 1.97
CA ASP A 50 17.35 -2.98 1.77
C ASP A 50 17.64 -4.02 2.87
N LEU A 51 16.94 -3.90 4.01
CA LEU A 51 16.96 -4.90 5.07
C LEU A 51 16.31 -6.21 4.65
N SER A 52 15.37 -6.17 3.71
CA SER A 52 14.59 -7.30 3.24
C SER A 52 15.24 -7.94 2.01
N SER A 53 15.30 -9.27 1.98
CA SER A 53 15.83 -9.99 0.82
C SER A 53 14.95 -9.86 -0.43
N THR A 54 13.69 -9.47 -0.27
CA THR A 54 12.76 -9.25 -1.38
C THR A 54 12.59 -7.77 -1.72
N GLY A 55 13.25 -6.86 -0.99
CA GLY A 55 13.04 -5.42 -1.14
C GLY A 55 11.65 -4.96 -0.65
N GLU A 56 10.97 -5.75 0.19
CA GLU A 56 9.64 -5.40 0.71
C GLU A 56 9.64 -5.29 2.24
N LEU A 57 8.85 -4.33 2.75
CA LEU A 57 8.40 -4.27 4.14
C LEU A 57 6.89 -4.54 4.15
N PRO A 58 6.33 -5.16 5.20
CA PRO A 58 6.92 -5.42 6.52
C PRO A 58 7.92 -6.59 6.58
N LEU A 59 8.88 -6.52 7.51
CA LEU A 59 9.91 -7.53 7.74
C LEU A 59 10.07 -7.80 9.24
N LEU A 60 10.04 -9.07 9.65
CA LEU A 60 10.38 -9.51 11.00
C LEU A 60 11.77 -10.15 11.00
N ILE A 61 12.65 -9.71 11.89
CA ILE A 61 13.97 -10.30 12.13
C ILE A 61 13.97 -10.88 13.55
N ASP A 62 14.19 -12.18 13.69
CA ASP A 62 14.33 -12.79 15.02
C ASP A 62 15.77 -12.65 15.56
N GLY A 63 15.98 -12.99 16.84
CA GLY A 63 17.32 -12.88 17.44
C GLY A 63 18.36 -13.87 16.90
N SER A 64 17.97 -14.82 16.04
CA SER A 64 18.91 -15.66 15.27
C SER A 64 19.32 -15.01 13.94
N GLY A 65 18.68 -13.91 13.55
CA GLY A 65 18.86 -13.23 12.28
C GLY A 65 17.97 -13.77 11.15
N LYS A 66 17.03 -14.67 11.44
CA LYS A 66 16.08 -15.18 10.45
C LYS A 66 15.13 -14.06 10.04
N LYS A 67 14.95 -13.90 8.73
CA LYS A 67 14.10 -12.89 8.11
C LYS A 67 12.78 -13.51 7.65
N THR A 68 11.66 -12.97 8.12
CA THR A 68 10.31 -13.33 7.69
C THR A 68 9.67 -12.11 7.06
N VAL A 69 9.37 -12.17 5.76
CA VAL A 69 8.85 -11.03 4.98
C VAL A 69 7.35 -11.18 4.75
N GLY A 70 6.62 -10.07 4.83
CA GLY A 70 5.21 -10.00 4.48
C GLY A 70 4.27 -10.36 5.62
N LEU A 71 3.11 -9.71 5.62
CA LEU A 71 2.16 -9.80 6.74
C LEU A 71 1.70 -11.24 7.02
N TYR A 72 1.37 -12.01 5.98
CA TYR A 72 0.85 -13.38 6.15
C TYR A 72 1.82 -14.24 6.95
N SER A 73 3.08 -14.30 6.52
CA SER A 73 4.12 -15.12 7.17
C SER A 73 4.49 -14.57 8.54
N ILE A 74 4.46 -13.26 8.73
CA ILE A 74 4.70 -12.64 10.04
C ILE A 74 3.59 -13.02 11.02
N VAL A 75 2.32 -12.92 10.62
CA VAL A 75 1.17 -13.35 11.44
C VAL A 75 1.29 -14.83 11.76
N GLU A 76 1.60 -15.69 10.79
CA GLU A 76 1.79 -17.12 11.00
C GLU A 76 2.87 -17.45 12.04
N VAL A 77 3.99 -16.72 12.03
CA VAL A 77 5.09 -16.89 12.99
C VAL A 77 4.73 -16.36 14.39
N LEU A 78 3.93 -15.30 14.46
CA LEU A 78 3.54 -14.65 15.72
C LEU A 78 2.25 -15.21 16.33
N SER A 79 1.47 -15.99 15.59
CA SER A 79 0.31 -16.72 16.10
C SER A 79 0.74 -17.89 16.99
N GLU A 80 0.08 -18.03 18.14
CA GLU A 80 0.27 -19.17 19.04
C GLU A 80 -0.24 -20.46 18.39
N GLU A 81 0.18 -21.64 18.88
CA GLU A 81 -0.26 -22.91 18.30
C GLU A 81 -1.78 -23.11 18.37
N GLU A 82 -2.43 -22.65 19.45
CA GLU A 82 -3.89 -22.65 19.58
C GLU A 82 -4.60 -21.69 18.60
N ASP A 83 -3.91 -20.64 18.14
CA ASP A 83 -4.41 -19.74 17.09
C ASP A 83 -4.23 -20.29 15.69
N LYS A 84 -3.26 -21.20 15.47
CA LYS A 84 -3.02 -21.83 14.16
C LYS A 84 -4.14 -22.81 13.81
N ASP A 85 -4.79 -23.39 14.82
CA ASP A 85 -6.00 -24.21 14.67
C ASP A 85 -7.26 -23.38 14.34
N LYS A 86 -7.17 -22.04 14.35
CA LYS A 86 -8.25 -21.16 13.86
C LYS A 86 -8.33 -21.26 12.34
N SER A 87 -9.16 -22.22 11.90
CA SER A 87 -9.79 -22.41 10.59
C SER A 87 -8.97 -21.98 9.36
N LEU A 88 -8.62 -22.93 8.49
CA LEU A 88 -8.08 -22.70 7.14
C LEU A 88 -8.75 -21.52 6.40
N LEU A 89 -10.04 -21.31 6.63
CA LEU A 89 -10.81 -20.19 6.08
C LEU A 89 -10.31 -18.81 6.55
N ALA A 90 -9.86 -18.66 7.79
CA ALA A 90 -9.31 -17.40 8.31
C ALA A 90 -8.01 -17.01 7.59
N PHE A 91 -7.09 -17.96 7.41
CA PHE A 91 -5.87 -17.74 6.62
C PHE A 91 -6.18 -17.55 5.13
N ALA A 92 -7.16 -18.27 4.59
CA ALA A 92 -7.61 -18.06 3.21
C ALA A 92 -8.19 -16.64 3.01
N LEU A 93 -8.98 -16.13 3.96
CA LEU A 93 -9.48 -14.76 3.95
C LEU A 93 -8.36 -13.73 4.08
N LEU A 94 -7.36 -13.99 4.94
CA LEU A 94 -6.20 -13.12 5.07
C LEU A 94 -5.45 -13.01 3.74
N GLN A 95 -5.19 -14.15 3.10
CA GLN A 95 -4.52 -14.18 1.80
C GLN A 95 -5.39 -13.54 0.71
N PHE A 96 -6.71 -13.77 0.73
CA PHE A 96 -7.65 -13.15 -0.20
C PHE A 96 -7.60 -11.62 -0.12
N VAL A 97 -7.65 -11.05 1.09
CA VAL A 97 -7.52 -9.60 1.28
C VAL A 97 -6.16 -9.11 0.82
N LEU A 98 -5.07 -9.80 1.21
CA LEU A 98 -3.70 -9.43 0.84
C LEU A 98 -3.49 -9.37 -0.69
N GLN A 99 -4.19 -10.19 -1.47
CA GLN A 99 -4.08 -10.19 -2.93
C GLN A 99 -5.07 -9.23 -3.58
N GLU A 100 -6.35 -9.31 -3.21
CA GLU A 100 -7.41 -8.60 -3.93
C GLU A 100 -7.57 -7.15 -3.47
N MET A 101 -7.51 -6.88 -2.15
CA MET A 101 -7.57 -5.49 -1.65
C MET A 101 -6.27 -4.72 -1.89
N ARG A 102 -5.12 -5.41 -1.99
CA ARG A 102 -3.86 -4.80 -2.43
C ARG A 102 -4.00 -4.16 -3.80
N LYS A 103 -4.62 -4.83 -4.78
CA LYS A 103 -4.87 -4.26 -6.12
C LYS A 103 -5.65 -2.94 -6.03
N CYS A 104 -6.78 -2.93 -5.31
CA CYS A 104 -7.60 -1.73 -5.12
C CYS A 104 -6.81 -0.59 -4.45
N THR A 105 -6.03 -0.91 -3.42
CA THR A 105 -5.26 0.09 -2.67
C THR A 105 -4.09 0.64 -3.50
N MET A 106 -3.38 -0.22 -4.23
CA MET A 106 -2.30 0.17 -5.14
C MET A 106 -2.82 1.07 -6.27
N TYR A 107 -4.00 0.76 -6.82
CA TYR A 107 -4.66 1.66 -7.77
C TYR A 107 -4.91 3.04 -7.16
N GLN A 108 -5.51 3.11 -5.97
CA GLN A 108 -5.81 4.39 -5.33
C GLN A 108 -4.57 5.18 -4.91
N LEU A 109 -3.50 4.52 -4.48
CA LEU A 109 -2.26 5.20 -4.09
C LEU A 109 -1.45 5.70 -5.28
N TYR A 110 -1.32 4.89 -6.35
CA TYR A 110 -0.32 5.14 -7.38
C TYR A 110 -0.89 5.46 -8.77
N LEU A 111 -2.05 4.91 -9.11
CA LEU A 111 -2.63 5.07 -10.45
C LEU A 111 -3.70 6.14 -10.51
N ASN A 112 -4.38 6.42 -9.38
CA ASN A 112 -5.24 7.57 -9.26
C ASN A 112 -4.39 8.86 -9.31
N PRO A 113 -4.55 9.70 -10.35
CA PRO A 113 -3.65 10.83 -10.59
C PRO A 113 -3.71 11.88 -9.47
N VAL A 114 -4.89 12.10 -8.89
CA VAL A 114 -5.10 13.09 -7.82
C VAL A 114 -4.41 12.61 -6.54
N ASN A 115 -4.67 11.37 -6.12
CA ASN A 115 -4.05 10.82 -4.93
C ASN A 115 -2.52 10.73 -5.05
N TYR A 116 -2.01 10.34 -6.23
CA TYR A 116 -0.56 10.23 -6.44
C TYR A 116 0.13 11.59 -6.38
N THR A 117 -0.41 12.60 -7.05
CA THR A 117 0.19 13.94 -7.13
C THR A 117 0.06 14.71 -5.82
N GLU A 118 -1.08 14.59 -5.14
CA GLU A 118 -1.35 15.35 -3.93
C GLU A 118 -0.72 14.71 -2.68
N TYR A 119 -0.67 13.38 -2.60
CA TYR A 119 -0.22 12.62 -1.44
C TYR A 119 1.00 11.72 -1.73
N THR A 120 0.84 10.68 -2.54
CA THR A 120 1.78 9.53 -2.58
C THR A 120 3.17 9.90 -3.08
N SER A 121 3.31 10.75 -4.09
CA SER A 121 4.62 11.19 -4.59
C SER A 121 5.41 11.99 -3.56
N LYS A 122 4.72 12.71 -2.67
CA LYS A 122 5.34 13.60 -1.68
C LYS A 122 5.68 12.88 -0.38
N VAL A 123 4.87 11.89 0.02
CA VAL A 123 5.04 11.22 1.33
C VAL A 123 6.42 10.56 1.46
N TYR A 124 6.99 10.06 0.36
CA TYR A 124 8.31 9.44 0.36
C TYR A 124 9.45 10.38 0.75
N SER A 125 9.30 11.70 0.57
CA SER A 125 10.32 12.66 1.02
C SER A 125 10.44 12.72 2.55
N TYR A 126 9.39 12.34 3.28
CA TYR A 126 9.39 12.25 4.73
C TYR A 126 9.79 10.87 5.25
N LEU A 127 9.60 9.82 4.44
CA LEU A 127 9.89 8.44 4.84
C LEU A 127 11.33 8.03 4.53
N LEU A 128 11.88 8.52 3.41
CA LEU A 128 13.18 8.10 2.90
C LEU A 128 14.22 9.21 3.06
N HIS A 129 15.49 8.83 3.01
CA HIS A 129 16.59 9.78 2.92
C HIS A 129 16.81 10.23 1.47
N TRP A 130 17.31 11.46 1.31
CA TRP A 130 17.85 11.91 0.04
C TRP A 130 19.07 11.03 -0.34
N PRO A 131 19.24 10.59 -1.60
CA PRO A 131 18.51 10.99 -2.83
C PRO A 131 17.34 10.06 -3.23
N PHE A 132 16.90 9.13 -2.39
CA PHE A 132 15.99 8.04 -2.77
C PHE A 132 14.51 8.45 -2.94
N TRP A 133 14.19 9.73 -2.77
CA TRP A 133 12.81 10.25 -2.76
C TRP A 133 12.03 10.02 -4.05
N TYR A 134 12.71 10.04 -5.20
CA TYR A 134 12.06 10.06 -6.51
C TYR A 134 11.90 8.65 -7.10
N ASN A 135 12.90 7.78 -6.90
CA ASN A 135 12.93 6.48 -7.54
C ASN A 135 11.90 5.51 -6.95
N THR A 136 11.77 5.48 -5.62
CA THR A 136 10.84 4.56 -4.94
C THR A 136 9.37 4.77 -5.35
N PRO A 137 8.79 5.99 -5.31
CA PRO A 137 7.41 6.19 -5.76
C PRO A 137 7.20 5.89 -7.25
N LEU A 138 8.21 6.08 -8.10
CA LEU A 138 8.11 5.74 -9.54
C LEU A 138 8.11 4.23 -9.76
N ASN A 139 9.02 3.50 -9.09
CA ASN A 139 9.08 2.04 -9.13
C ASN A 139 7.81 1.40 -8.56
N ASN A 140 7.27 1.94 -7.47
CA ASN A 140 6.01 1.44 -6.93
C ASN A 140 4.82 1.76 -7.84
N ARG A 141 4.87 2.89 -8.55
CA ARG A 141 3.87 3.22 -9.57
C ARG A 141 3.92 2.26 -10.74
N SER A 142 5.10 1.92 -11.25
CA SER A 142 5.24 0.93 -12.32
C SER A 142 4.79 -0.47 -11.88
N ALA A 143 5.15 -0.88 -10.66
CA ALA A 143 4.63 -2.13 -10.06
C ALA A 143 3.11 -2.12 -9.93
N ALA A 144 2.51 -0.99 -9.55
CA ALA A 144 1.05 -0.83 -9.50
C ALA A 144 0.40 -0.96 -10.89
N ARG A 145 1.05 -0.45 -11.95
CA ARG A 145 0.57 -0.57 -13.33
C ARG A 145 0.45 -2.03 -13.75
N GLU A 146 1.48 -2.84 -13.48
CA GLU A 146 1.46 -4.27 -13.79
C GLU A 146 0.43 -5.02 -12.94
N LEU A 147 0.38 -4.73 -11.63
CA LEU A 147 -0.54 -5.41 -10.71
C LEU A 147 -2.03 -5.13 -11.03
N CYS A 148 -2.35 -3.92 -11.48
CA CYS A 148 -3.71 -3.44 -11.74
C CYS A 148 -4.06 -3.37 -13.23
N ARG A 149 -3.35 -4.15 -14.06
CA ARG A 149 -3.54 -4.18 -15.52
C ARG A 149 -4.95 -4.63 -15.92
N ASP A 150 -5.61 -5.46 -15.11
CA ASP A 150 -7.00 -5.89 -15.29
C ASP A 150 -8.01 -4.81 -14.88
N LEU A 151 -7.69 -4.00 -13.86
CA LEU A 151 -8.54 -2.89 -13.39
C LEU A 151 -8.54 -1.68 -14.32
N THR A 152 -7.53 -1.50 -15.16
CA THR A 152 -7.37 -0.31 -16.01
C THR A 152 -7.54 -0.63 -17.50
N ILE A 153 -8.20 0.26 -18.26
CA ILE A 153 -8.35 0.10 -19.72
C ILE A 153 -7.20 0.78 -20.46
N SER A 154 -6.73 1.85 -19.84
CA SER A 154 -5.67 2.71 -20.32
C SER A 154 -5.15 3.39 -19.07
N ILE A 155 -3.91 3.10 -18.71
CA ILE A 155 -3.20 3.94 -17.76
C ILE A 155 -2.72 5.13 -18.60
N PRO A 156 -3.00 6.39 -18.21
CA PRO A 156 -2.33 7.50 -18.85
C PRO A 156 -0.83 7.24 -18.76
N ASP A 157 -0.18 7.00 -19.89
CA ASP A 157 1.28 7.00 -19.96
C ASP A 157 1.71 8.42 -19.60
N ASP A 158 2.05 8.62 -18.33
CA ASP A 158 2.75 9.81 -17.85
C ASP A 158 4.26 9.70 -18.12
N ASP A 159 4.69 8.66 -18.85
CA ASP A 159 6.03 8.55 -19.42
C ASP A 159 5.83 8.72 -20.95
N GLU A 160 6.18 9.82 -21.63
CA GLU A 160 7.47 10.52 -21.52
C GLU A 160 8.57 9.63 -20.94
N ASN A 161 8.59 8.39 -21.42
CA ASN A 161 9.85 7.69 -21.54
C ASN A 161 10.70 8.60 -22.42
N VAL A 162 11.67 9.23 -21.78
CA VAL A 162 12.96 9.58 -22.37
C VAL A 162 13.60 8.24 -22.82
N SER A 163 12.97 7.57 -23.78
CA SER A 163 13.60 6.54 -24.57
C SER A 163 14.57 7.29 -25.47
N LEU A 164 15.83 7.32 -25.05
CA LEU A 164 16.98 7.71 -25.89
C LEU A 164 17.22 6.76 -27.07
N THR A 165 16.21 5.96 -27.46
CA THR A 165 16.28 5.01 -28.56
C THR A 165 14.94 4.95 -29.29
N GLY A 166 14.79 5.83 -30.28
CA GLY A 166 14.10 5.55 -31.56
C GLY A 166 12.57 5.48 -31.58
N GLY A 167 11.96 6.41 -32.32
CA GLY A 167 10.59 6.28 -32.82
C GLY A 167 10.00 7.59 -33.33
N GLU A 168 10.12 7.84 -34.64
CA GLU A 168 9.83 9.07 -35.40
C GLU A 168 8.38 9.63 -35.34
N ILE A 169 7.53 9.14 -34.43
CA ILE A 169 6.10 9.48 -34.40
C ILE A 169 5.82 10.79 -33.64
N ASP A 170 6.62 11.15 -32.63
CA ASP A 170 6.37 12.32 -31.76
C ASP A 170 6.84 13.67 -32.35
N MET A 171 7.71 13.65 -33.38
CA MET A 171 8.17 14.87 -34.06
C MET A 171 7.14 15.46 -35.02
N SER A 172 6.25 14.64 -35.58
CA SER A 172 5.16 15.07 -36.47
C SER A 172 4.09 15.87 -35.72
N ASP A 173 3.73 15.43 -34.52
CA ASP A 173 2.70 16.09 -33.70
C ASP A 173 3.19 17.40 -33.05
N LYS A 174 4.49 17.49 -32.74
CA LYS A 174 5.13 18.74 -32.29
C LYS A 174 5.31 19.75 -33.43
N ALA A 175 5.57 19.29 -34.66
CA ALA A 175 5.68 20.16 -35.84
C ALA A 175 4.32 20.76 -36.27
N THR A 176 3.23 20.00 -36.11
CA THR A 176 1.87 20.52 -36.36
C THR A 176 1.39 21.48 -35.26
N ASP A 177 1.85 21.31 -34.01
CA ASP A 177 1.57 22.23 -32.89
C ASP A 177 2.19 23.63 -33.05
N LEU A 178 3.28 23.76 -33.82
CA LEU A 178 3.91 25.05 -34.11
C LEU A 178 3.14 25.88 -35.17
N ALA A 179 2.35 25.22 -36.01
CA ALA A 179 1.70 25.82 -37.19
C ALA A 179 0.20 26.15 -37.00
N GLN A 180 -0.41 25.76 -35.89
CA GLN A 180 -1.85 25.90 -35.66
C GLN A 180 -2.24 27.20 -34.94
N SER A 181 -3.44 27.72 -35.24
CA SER A 181 -3.95 28.93 -34.60
C SER A 181 -4.13 28.72 -33.08
N LYS A 182 -4.02 29.80 -32.29
CA LYS A 182 -4.26 29.78 -30.84
C LYS A 182 -5.62 29.18 -30.48
N VAL A 183 -6.63 29.30 -31.36
CA VAL A 183 -7.97 28.74 -31.17
C VAL A 183 -7.97 27.23 -31.33
N PHE A 184 -7.28 26.68 -32.34
CA PHE A 184 -7.16 25.23 -32.53
C PHE A 184 -6.44 24.57 -31.35
N LYS A 185 -5.36 25.18 -30.85
CA LYS A 185 -4.64 24.70 -29.66
C LYS A 185 -5.56 24.60 -28.45
N VAL A 186 -6.33 25.65 -28.16
CA VAL A 186 -7.29 25.65 -27.03
C VAL A 186 -8.38 24.58 -27.21
N THR A 187 -8.93 24.40 -28.42
CA THR A 187 -9.94 23.35 -28.65
C THR A 187 -9.37 21.93 -28.53
N ARG A 188 -8.13 21.71 -28.99
CA ARG A 188 -7.42 20.42 -28.88
C ARG A 188 -7.11 20.09 -27.43
N ASP A 189 -6.60 21.05 -26.67
CA ASP A 189 -6.30 20.89 -25.25
C ASP A 189 -7.58 20.59 -24.45
N SER A 190 -8.68 21.29 -24.73
CA SER A 190 -9.99 21.01 -24.13
C SER A 190 -10.47 19.59 -24.45
N LYS A 191 -10.37 19.16 -25.72
CA LYS A 191 -10.73 17.78 -26.12
C LYS A 191 -9.85 16.74 -25.43
N ARG A 192 -8.55 16.99 -25.30
CA ARG A 192 -7.61 16.11 -24.58
C ARG A 192 -7.99 16.00 -23.10
N GLN A 193 -8.33 17.12 -22.46
CA GLN A 193 -8.78 17.13 -21.06
C GLN A 193 -10.11 16.38 -20.87
N GLN A 194 -11.07 16.56 -21.78
CA GLN A 194 -12.34 15.82 -21.75
C GLN A 194 -12.12 14.31 -21.88
N ASN A 195 -11.27 13.88 -22.81
CA ASN A 195 -10.93 12.47 -22.99
C ASN A 195 -10.25 11.88 -21.74
N LYS A 196 -9.29 12.60 -21.14
CA LYS A 196 -8.64 12.20 -19.88
C LYS A 196 -9.67 12.01 -18.76
N LYS A 197 -10.57 12.99 -18.56
CA LYS A 197 -11.65 12.90 -17.55
C LYS A 197 -12.57 11.70 -17.80
N LEU A 198 -12.96 11.45 -19.05
CA LEU A 198 -13.81 10.31 -19.38
C LEU A 198 -13.12 8.97 -19.09
N GLN A 199 -11.83 8.87 -19.38
CA GLN A 199 -11.02 7.69 -19.09
C GLN A 199 -10.87 7.47 -17.58
N GLU A 200 -10.66 8.53 -16.81
CA GLU A 200 -10.63 8.48 -15.34
C GLU A 200 -11.97 7.98 -14.78
N LEU A 201 -13.10 8.51 -15.26
CA LEU A 201 -14.44 8.04 -14.86
C LEU A 201 -14.63 6.55 -15.17
N LYS A 202 -14.15 6.10 -16.33
CA LYS A 202 -14.25 4.68 -16.75
C LYS A 202 -13.40 3.78 -15.85
N ASN A 203 -12.18 4.18 -15.53
CA ASN A 203 -11.30 3.45 -14.62
C ASN A 203 -11.87 3.43 -13.19
N ASN A 204 -12.44 4.54 -12.72
CA ASN A 204 -13.09 4.61 -11.42
C ASN A 204 -14.33 3.70 -11.35
N SER A 205 -15.13 3.63 -12.40
CA SER A 205 -16.26 2.69 -12.48
C SER A 205 -15.79 1.23 -12.38
N LYS A 206 -14.73 0.86 -13.11
CA LYS A 206 -14.13 -0.49 -13.01
C LYS A 206 -13.59 -0.80 -11.62
N PHE A 207 -12.88 0.17 -11.02
CA PHE A 207 -12.40 0.06 -9.65
C PHE A 207 -13.57 -0.23 -8.69
N THR A 208 -14.65 0.53 -8.77
CA THR A 208 -15.83 0.34 -7.92
C THR A 208 -16.46 -1.03 -8.12
N THR A 209 -16.62 -1.49 -9.38
CA THR A 209 -17.15 -2.83 -9.67
C THR A 209 -16.25 -3.94 -9.11
N LYS A 210 -14.92 -3.80 -9.22
CA LYS A 210 -13.97 -4.76 -8.66
C LYS A 210 -14.06 -4.79 -7.14
N LEU A 211 -14.09 -3.62 -6.51
CA LEU A 211 -14.26 -3.49 -5.06
C LEU A 211 -15.56 -4.15 -4.60
N ASP A 212 -16.68 -3.86 -5.25
CA ASP A 212 -17.98 -4.47 -4.94
C ASP A 212 -17.93 -5.99 -4.98
N GLY A 213 -17.26 -6.57 -5.98
CA GLY A 213 -17.06 -8.01 -6.09
C GLY A 213 -16.23 -8.58 -4.94
N ILE A 214 -15.15 -7.90 -4.54
CA ILE A 214 -14.32 -8.32 -3.40
C ILE A 214 -15.13 -8.30 -2.10
N LEU A 215 -15.89 -7.23 -1.87
CA LEU A 215 -16.69 -7.07 -0.65
C LEU A 215 -17.87 -8.05 -0.58
N ALA A 216 -18.50 -8.35 -1.72
CA ALA A 216 -19.54 -9.38 -1.78
C ALA A 216 -18.99 -10.77 -1.39
N HIS A 217 -17.81 -11.15 -1.89
CA HIS A 217 -17.17 -12.41 -1.48
C HIS A 217 -16.79 -12.40 0.01
N TRP A 218 -16.28 -11.27 0.51
CA TRP A 218 -15.98 -11.11 1.93
C TRP A 218 -17.21 -11.28 2.81
N GLU A 219 -18.31 -10.58 2.50
CA GLU A 219 -19.56 -10.68 3.26
C GLU A 219 -20.20 -12.07 3.19
N SER A 220 -19.95 -12.83 2.12
CA SER A 220 -20.40 -14.22 2.02
C SER A 220 -19.58 -15.18 2.88
N ALA A 221 -18.26 -15.00 2.99
CA ALA A 221 -17.36 -15.97 3.61
C ALA A 221 -17.05 -15.65 5.08
N ARG A 222 -16.92 -14.36 5.43
CA ARG A 222 -16.53 -13.91 6.77
C ARG A 222 -17.50 -14.32 7.89
N PRO A 223 -18.84 -14.36 7.70
CA PRO A 223 -19.78 -14.76 8.75
C PRO A 223 -19.57 -16.19 9.27
N SER A 224 -19.01 -17.08 8.46
CA SER A 224 -18.76 -18.49 8.82
C SER A 224 -17.72 -18.67 9.94
N LEU A 225 -16.91 -17.64 10.23
CA LEU A 225 -15.88 -17.65 11.28
C LEU A 225 -16.37 -17.06 12.62
N GLY A 226 -17.66 -16.73 12.73
CA GLY A 226 -18.25 -16.17 13.94
C GLY A 226 -17.88 -14.69 14.19
N SER A 227 -18.08 -14.23 15.42
CA SER A 227 -18.04 -12.80 15.78
C SER A 227 -16.68 -12.28 16.27
N SER A 228 -15.71 -13.16 16.54
CA SER A 228 -14.36 -12.74 16.97
C SER A 228 -13.60 -12.11 15.81
N TYR A 229 -12.76 -11.11 16.09
CA TYR A 229 -11.91 -10.51 15.07
C TYR A 229 -10.76 -11.44 14.71
N ILE A 230 -10.40 -11.45 13.43
CA ILE A 230 -9.28 -12.19 12.87
C ILE A 230 -8.29 -11.23 12.21
N PRO A 231 -7.02 -11.63 11.97
CA PRO A 231 -6.03 -10.77 11.30
C PRO A 231 -6.50 -10.23 9.94
N ALA A 232 -7.35 -10.98 9.23
CA ALA A 232 -7.92 -10.55 7.97
C ALA A 232 -8.85 -9.32 8.14
N ASP A 233 -9.57 -9.20 9.25
CA ASP A 233 -10.41 -8.03 9.54
C ASP A 233 -9.56 -6.77 9.72
N LEU A 234 -8.45 -6.90 10.43
CA LEU A 234 -7.50 -5.81 10.66
C LEU A 234 -6.87 -5.35 9.34
N LEU A 235 -6.48 -6.30 8.48
CA LEU A 235 -5.93 -5.96 7.16
C LEU A 235 -6.96 -5.29 6.26
N LEU A 236 -8.20 -5.81 6.21
CA LEU A 236 -9.27 -5.17 5.43
C LEU A 236 -9.53 -3.73 5.92
N ALA A 237 -9.63 -3.55 7.24
CA ALA A 237 -9.82 -2.25 7.84
C ALA A 237 -8.64 -1.30 7.57
N ALA A 238 -7.41 -1.81 7.55
CA ALA A 238 -6.22 -1.02 7.21
C ALA A 238 -6.24 -0.56 5.75
N HIS A 239 -6.63 -1.43 4.81
CA HIS A 239 -6.83 -1.03 3.41
C HIS A 239 -7.88 0.07 3.27
N PHE A 240 -9.01 -0.05 3.97
CA PHE A 240 -10.03 0.99 3.96
C PHE A 240 -9.56 2.28 4.61
N LYS A 241 -8.86 2.22 5.75
CA LYS A 241 -8.27 3.40 6.39
C LYS A 241 -7.41 4.17 5.40
N VAL A 242 -6.50 3.47 4.70
CA VAL A 242 -5.65 4.08 3.68
C VAL A 242 -6.49 4.73 2.59
N GLN A 243 -7.36 3.96 1.93
CA GLN A 243 -8.11 4.48 0.79
C GLN A 243 -9.06 5.64 1.16
N MET A 244 -9.65 5.62 2.36
CA MET A 244 -10.52 6.68 2.86
C MET A 244 -9.74 7.92 3.33
N ALA A 245 -8.47 7.78 3.74
CA ALA A 245 -7.64 8.90 4.17
C ALA A 245 -7.00 9.67 3.00
N LEU A 246 -7.01 9.11 1.78
CA LEU A 246 -6.50 9.77 0.58
C LEU A 246 -7.37 10.97 0.15
N PRO A 247 -6.85 11.90 -0.66
CA PRO A 247 -7.59 13.09 -1.11
C PRO A 247 -8.97 12.81 -1.71
N GLN A 248 -9.10 11.74 -2.51
CA GLN A 248 -10.39 11.31 -3.08
C GLN A 248 -11.15 10.27 -2.23
N GLY A 249 -10.72 10.04 -0.99
CA GLY A 249 -11.29 9.01 -0.11
C GLY A 249 -12.76 9.24 0.26
N GLU A 250 -13.27 10.46 0.10
CA GLU A 250 -14.68 10.78 0.35
C GLU A 250 -15.64 10.08 -0.62
N LEU A 251 -15.22 9.89 -1.87
CA LEU A 251 -16.00 9.12 -2.85
C LEU A 251 -16.18 7.68 -2.39
N LEU A 252 -15.11 7.09 -1.83
CA LEU A 252 -15.15 5.73 -1.28
C LEU A 252 -16.01 5.66 -0.02
N ARG A 253 -15.91 6.64 0.89
CA ARG A 253 -16.77 6.71 2.09
C ARG A 253 -18.25 6.70 1.73
N ASN A 254 -18.65 7.55 0.77
CA ASN A 254 -20.04 7.63 0.31
C ASN A 254 -20.51 6.34 -0.38
N HIS A 255 -19.64 5.71 -1.17
CA HIS A 255 -19.96 4.44 -1.81
C HIS A 255 -20.15 3.31 -0.80
N LEU A 256 -19.23 3.17 0.16
CA LEU A 256 -19.28 2.13 1.19
C LEU A 256 -20.47 2.34 2.14
N SER A 257 -20.73 3.57 2.57
CA SER A 257 -21.86 3.86 3.47
C SER A 257 -23.21 3.61 2.80
N SER A 258 -23.30 3.80 1.48
CA SER A 258 -24.53 3.52 0.72
C SER A 258 -24.72 2.03 0.43
N ARG A 259 -23.67 1.33 -0.01
CA ARG A 259 -23.79 -0.05 -0.53
C ARG A 259 -23.50 -1.14 0.50
N PHE A 260 -22.59 -0.88 1.44
CA PHE A 260 -22.16 -1.83 2.46
C PHE A 260 -22.20 -1.19 3.87
N PRO A 261 -23.36 -0.66 4.31
CA PRO A 261 -23.45 0.17 5.53
C PRO A 261 -23.00 -0.56 6.80
N THR A 262 -23.34 -1.84 6.92
CA THR A 262 -22.99 -2.68 8.08
C THR A 262 -21.49 -2.92 8.16
N LEU A 263 -20.85 -3.27 7.03
CA LEU A 263 -19.41 -3.44 6.93
C LEU A 263 -18.69 -2.11 7.18
N TYR A 264 -19.16 -1.02 6.59
CA TYR A 264 -18.61 0.33 6.77
C TYR A 264 -18.57 0.72 8.26
N HIS A 265 -19.68 0.50 8.99
CA HIS A 265 -19.72 0.81 10.41
C HIS A 265 -18.77 -0.08 11.23
N LYS A 266 -18.70 -1.39 10.94
CA LYS A 266 -17.77 -2.32 11.60
C LYS A 266 -16.31 -1.92 11.38
N VAL A 267 -15.95 -1.59 10.14
CA VAL A 267 -14.60 -1.16 9.76
C VAL A 267 -14.23 0.13 10.46
N ASN A 268 -15.09 1.15 10.45
CA ASN A 268 -14.78 2.41 11.14
C ASN A 268 -14.63 2.23 12.65
N LYS A 269 -15.46 1.39 13.27
CA LYS A 269 -15.30 1.05 14.69
C LYS A 269 -13.94 0.40 14.96
N LEU A 270 -13.49 -0.51 14.09
CA LEU A 270 -12.16 -1.14 14.19
C LEU A 270 -11.05 -0.10 14.05
N ILE A 271 -11.13 0.80 13.07
CA ILE A 271 -10.16 1.87 12.85
C ILE A 271 -10.08 2.77 14.09
N GLU A 272 -11.22 3.27 14.59
CA GLU A 272 -11.27 4.16 15.75
C GLU A 272 -10.75 3.52 17.03
N THR A 273 -11.00 2.22 17.21
CA THR A 273 -10.53 1.48 18.38
C THR A 273 -9.01 1.35 18.35
N ASN A 274 -8.46 0.95 17.20
CA ASN A 274 -7.04 0.64 17.09
C ASN A 274 -6.16 1.88 16.90
N ASP A 275 -6.66 2.96 16.30
CA ASP A 275 -5.89 4.19 16.11
C ASP A 275 -5.61 4.96 17.41
N LYS A 276 -6.37 4.65 18.46
CA LYS A 276 -6.12 5.18 19.82
C LYS A 276 -5.01 4.42 20.55
N LEU A 277 -4.62 3.25 20.05
CA LEU A 277 -3.63 2.40 20.69
C LEU A 277 -2.23 2.76 20.17
N ASN A 278 -1.33 3.11 21.08
CA ASN A 278 0.06 3.36 20.76
C ASN A 278 0.85 2.05 20.87
N VAL A 279 1.40 1.58 19.75
CA VAL A 279 2.36 0.48 19.76
C VAL A 279 3.70 1.03 20.25
N PRO A 280 4.29 0.47 21.32
CA PRO A 280 5.65 0.81 21.72
C PRO A 280 6.60 0.60 20.55
N ASN A 281 7.40 1.62 20.25
CA ASN A 281 8.36 1.59 19.17
C ASN A 281 9.67 2.25 19.60
N ARG A 282 10.72 1.98 18.85
CA ARG A 282 12.02 2.63 18.99
C ARG A 282 12.49 3.20 17.66
N ASP A 283 13.42 4.14 17.74
CA ASP A 283 14.09 4.66 16.57
C ASP A 283 14.96 3.59 15.90
N PRO A 284 15.12 3.63 14.56
CA PRO A 284 16.05 2.78 13.87
C PRO A 284 17.48 3.10 14.30
N THR A 285 18.26 2.05 14.56
CA THR A 285 19.71 2.18 14.74
C THR A 285 20.37 2.59 13.42
N PHE A 286 21.65 3.00 13.50
CA PHE A 286 22.39 3.41 12.31
C PHE A 286 22.29 2.35 11.21
N ASN A 287 22.55 1.06 11.49
CA ASN A 287 22.54 -0.02 10.49
C ASN A 287 21.15 -0.37 9.93
N GLU A 288 20.08 0.02 10.63
CA GLU A 288 18.70 -0.20 10.19
C GLU A 288 18.19 0.94 9.31
N SER A 289 18.76 2.13 9.45
CA SER A 289 18.37 3.31 8.66
C SER A 289 18.75 3.16 7.18
N GLY A 290 17.85 3.60 6.29
CA GLY A 290 18.05 3.66 4.84
C GLY A 290 18.88 4.87 4.40
N ASN A 291 19.96 5.17 5.14
CA ASN A 291 20.86 6.27 4.79
C ASN A 291 21.76 5.87 3.61
N ILE A 292 22.37 6.87 2.96
CA ILE A 292 23.19 6.67 1.75
C ILE A 292 24.29 5.62 1.97
N LEU A 293 24.99 5.67 3.11
CA LEU A 293 26.11 4.76 3.40
C LEU A 293 25.63 3.32 3.50
N ASN A 294 24.53 3.07 4.22
CA ASN A 294 23.98 1.73 4.36
C ASN A 294 23.35 1.21 3.08
N SER A 295 22.64 2.06 2.33
CA SER A 295 22.07 1.64 1.05
C SER A 295 23.16 1.28 0.04
N VAL A 296 24.26 2.04 -0.02
CA VAL A 296 25.44 1.66 -0.84
C VAL A 296 26.07 0.37 -0.33
N TYR A 297 26.25 0.22 0.98
CA TYR A 297 26.79 -1.01 1.57
C TYR A 297 25.95 -2.24 1.24
N ASN A 298 24.63 -2.15 1.39
CA ASN A 298 23.69 -3.24 1.09
C ASN A 298 23.66 -3.54 -0.41
N PHE A 299 23.68 -2.52 -1.27
CA PHE A 299 23.76 -2.68 -2.72
C PHE A 299 25.02 -3.45 -3.15
N LEU A 300 26.18 -3.09 -2.58
CA LEU A 300 27.44 -3.80 -2.85
C LEU A 300 27.38 -5.25 -2.38
N ARG A 301 26.77 -5.50 -1.22
CA ARG A 301 26.62 -6.86 -0.67
C ARG A 301 25.69 -7.75 -1.48
N MET A 302 24.71 -7.17 -2.19
CA MET A 302 23.81 -7.91 -3.08
C MET A 302 24.42 -8.18 -4.47
N SER A 303 25.47 -7.43 -4.84
CA SER A 303 26.12 -7.51 -6.16
C SER A 303 27.29 -8.50 -6.20
N VAL A 304 27.58 -9.17 -5.09
CA VAL A 304 28.63 -10.19 -4.91
C VAL A 304 27.96 -11.53 -4.64
#